data_AF-A0A4Q5UC41-F1
#
_entry.id   AF-A0A4Q5UC41-F1
#
_cell.length_a   1.000
_cell.length_b   1.000
_cell.length_c   1.000
_cell.angle_alpha   90.00
_cell.angle_beta   90.00
_cell.angle_gamma   90.00
#
_symmetry.space_group_name_H-M   'P 1'
#
loop_
_entity.id
_entity.type
_entity.pdbx_description
1 polymer ?
#
loop_
_entity_poly.entity_id
_entity_poly.type
_entity_poly.pdbx_seq_one_letter_code
_entity_poly.pdbx_strand_id
1 'polypeptide(L)'
;MKAGLKIKPIKLDGEWICDGHHRYLASLLADRQVQTTQSLRTSATTETDWKLIEFDEKDWENEQEILLHNQRDAEIHNLTMAELLLLLEQKV
;
A
#
# COMPACT_ATOMS: atom_id res chain seq x y z
N MET A 1 -8.03 -2.26 -9.09
CA MET A 1 -6.78 -1.97 -9.84
C MET A 1 -6.47 -3.10 -10.80
N LYS A 2 -6.45 -2.83 -12.11
CA LYS A 2 -6.05 -3.79 -13.15
C LYS A 2 -5.11 -3.07 -14.12
N ALA A 3 -3.82 -3.22 -13.86
CA ALA A 3 -2.72 -2.67 -14.66
C ALA A 3 -1.48 -3.60 -14.61
N GLY A 4 -1.66 -4.92 -14.42
CA GLY A 4 -0.56 -5.88 -14.28
C GLY A 4 0.26 -5.77 -12.99
N LEU A 5 0.15 -4.65 -12.25
CA LEU A 5 0.77 -4.43 -10.95
C LEU A 5 0.10 -5.33 -9.89
N LYS A 6 0.86 -6.29 -9.36
CA LYS A 6 0.43 -7.20 -8.30
C LYS A 6 0.62 -6.53 -6.94
N ILE A 7 -0.38 -5.77 -6.50
CA ILE A 7 -0.40 -5.30 -5.11
C ILE A 7 -0.75 -6.48 -4.21
N LYS A 8 0.10 -6.74 -3.21
CA LYS A 8 -0.18 -7.80 -2.23
C LYS A 8 -1.46 -7.47 -1.46
N PRO A 9 -2.36 -8.44 -1.25
CA PRO A 9 -3.57 -8.22 -0.47
C PRO A 9 -3.23 -7.85 0.97
N ILE A 10 -4.13 -7.13 1.63
CA ILE A 10 -4.09 -6.89 3.07
C ILE A 10 -4.41 -8.21 3.77
N LYS A 11 -3.56 -8.64 4.69
CA LYS A 11 -3.77 -9.88 5.44
C LYS A 11 -4.58 -9.61 6.68
N LEU A 12 -5.66 -10.35 6.86
CA LEU A 12 -6.58 -10.22 7.98
C LEU A 12 -6.59 -11.49 8.83
N ASP A 13 -6.86 -11.35 10.12
CA ASP A 13 -7.27 -12.43 11.03
C ASP A 13 -8.46 -11.93 11.84
N GLY A 14 -9.67 -12.38 11.51
CA GLY A 14 -10.91 -11.75 11.96
C GLY A 14 -10.96 -10.25 11.62
N GLU A 15 -11.09 -9.42 12.65
CA GLU A 15 -11.13 -7.95 12.53
C GLU A 15 -9.72 -7.29 12.58
N TRP A 16 -8.66 -8.10 12.67
CA TRP A 16 -7.29 -7.62 12.84
C TRP A 16 -6.55 -7.54 11.50
N ILE A 17 -5.87 -6.41 11.26
CA ILE A 17 -4.92 -6.29 10.15
C ILE A 17 -3.57 -6.84 10.60
N CYS A 18 -3.14 -7.94 9.99
CA CYS A 18 -1.88 -8.62 10.32
C CYS A 18 -0.70 -8.14 9.44
N ASP A 19 -0.98 -7.70 8.21
CA ASP A 19 0.02 -7.21 7.25
C ASP A 19 -0.65 -6.27 6.23
N GLY A 20 -0.04 -5.13 5.97
CA GLY A 20 -0.56 -4.14 5.03
C GLY A 20 -1.35 -2.99 5.66
N HIS A 21 -1.07 -2.63 6.92
CA HIS A 21 -1.69 -1.48 7.58
C HIS A 21 -1.47 -0.16 6.81
N HIS A 22 -0.27 0.10 6.27
CA HIS A 22 -0.05 1.28 5.40
C HIS A 22 -0.92 1.24 4.14
N ARG A 23 -1.07 0.06 3.51
CA ARG A 23 -1.93 -0.11 2.32
C ARG A 23 -3.40 0.11 2.66
N TYR A 24 -3.84 -0.32 3.84
CA TYR A 24 -5.18 -0.07 4.31
C TYR A 24 -5.44 1.43 4.48
N LEU A 25 -4.56 2.15 5.20
CA LEU A 25 -4.67 3.59 5.38
C LEU A 25 -4.65 4.34 4.03
N ALA A 26 -3.69 4.01 3.15
CA ALA A 26 -3.63 4.58 1.81
C ALA A 26 -4.91 4.33 1.00
N SER A 27 -5.51 3.14 1.12
CA SER A 27 -6.76 2.81 0.43
C SER A 27 -7.94 3.66 0.91
N LEU A 28 -7.99 3.96 2.22
CA LEU A 28 -9.01 4.85 2.79
C LEU A 28 -8.81 6.29 2.29
N LEU A 29 -7.57 6.79 2.34
CA LEU A 29 -7.23 8.15 1.90
C LEU A 29 -7.48 8.35 0.39
N ALA A 30 -7.24 7.32 -0.41
CA ALA A 30 -7.42 7.37 -1.86
C ALA A 30 -8.84 6.99 -2.33
N ASP A 31 -9.74 6.63 -1.41
CA ASP A 31 -11.08 6.09 -1.70
C ASP A 31 -11.03 4.91 -2.69
N ARG A 32 -10.21 3.91 -2.37
CA ARG A 32 -10.00 2.71 -3.20
C ARG A 32 -10.21 1.44 -2.41
N GLN A 33 -10.73 0.42 -3.10
CA GLN A 33 -10.73 -0.94 -2.56
C GLN A 33 -9.42 -1.65 -2.88
N VAL A 34 -8.84 -2.28 -1.86
CA VAL A 34 -7.69 -3.18 -1.96
C VAL A 34 -8.14 -4.58 -1.59
N GLN A 35 -7.59 -5.59 -2.27
CA GLN A 35 -7.91 -6.98 -1.96
C GLN A 35 -7.49 -7.34 -0.54
N THR A 36 -8.30 -8.15 0.13
CA THR A 36 -7.99 -8.73 1.43
C THR A 36 -7.84 -10.24 1.29
N THR A 37 -7.06 -10.84 2.18
CA THR A 37 -6.93 -12.29 2.28
C THR A 37 -6.86 -12.70 3.74
N GLN A 38 -7.36 -13.89 4.06
CA GLN A 38 -7.22 -14.40 5.41
C GLN A 38 -5.80 -14.91 5.68
N SER A 39 -5.38 -14.71 6.91
CA SER A 39 -4.08 -15.06 7.47
C SER A 39 -4.27 -15.50 8.92
N LEU A 40 -3.20 -16.02 9.50
CA LEU A 40 -3.15 -16.40 10.90
C LEU A 40 -2.23 -15.45 11.64
N ARG A 41 -2.64 -15.00 12.83
CA ARG A 41 -1.72 -14.40 13.80
C ARG A 41 -0.86 -15.49 14.41
N THR A 42 0.38 -15.13 14.73
CA THR A 42 1.27 -15.98 15.54
C THR A 42 1.30 -15.44 16.97
N SER A 43 1.73 -16.26 17.93
CA SER A 43 1.92 -15.83 19.32
C SER A 43 2.92 -14.67 19.48
N ALA A 44 3.75 -14.39 18.47
CA ALA A 44 4.67 -13.26 18.45
C ALA A 44 4.03 -11.95 17.98
N THR A 45 2.74 -11.95 17.58
CA THR A 45 2.06 -10.78 17.05
C THR A 45 1.51 -9.93 18.21
N THR A 46 2.01 -8.72 18.36
CA THR A 46 1.49 -7.76 19.35
C THR A 46 0.26 -7.06 18.78
N GLU A 47 -0.80 -6.99 19.58
CA GLU A 47 -1.99 -6.22 19.26
C GLU A 47 -1.74 -4.73 19.50
N THR A 48 -2.19 -3.88 18.58
CA THR A 48 -2.07 -2.42 18.71
C THR A 48 -3.38 -1.78 18.29
N ASP A 49 -3.98 -1.01 19.21
CA ASP A 49 -5.20 -0.24 18.93
C ASP A 49 -4.87 0.93 18.01
N TRP A 50 -5.72 1.18 17.01
CA TRP A 50 -5.63 2.32 16.11
C TRP A 50 -5.58 3.67 16.83
N LYS A 51 -6.15 3.77 18.03
CA LYS A 51 -6.08 4.98 18.88
C LYS A 51 -4.66 5.32 19.34
N LEU A 52 -3.75 4.36 19.31
CA LEU A 52 -2.35 4.54 19.68
C LEU A 52 -1.46 4.86 18.46
N ILE A 53 -2.03 4.88 17.26
CA ILE A 53 -1.31 5.19 16.02
C ILE A 53 -1.35 6.71 15.81
N GLU A 54 -0.18 7.31 15.66
CA GLU A 54 0.00 8.72 15.31
C GLU A 54 0.59 8.83 13.91
N PHE A 55 0.19 9.86 13.18
CA PHE A 55 0.77 10.18 11.88
C PHE A 55 1.92 11.16 12.09
N ASP A 56 3.16 10.72 11.85
CA ASP A 56 4.31 11.63 11.78
C ASP A 56 4.49 12.08 10.33
N GLU A 57 4.52 13.39 10.09
CA GLU A 57 4.80 13.96 8.76
C GLU A 57 6.16 13.51 8.21
N LYS A 58 7.10 13.12 9.07
CA LYS A 58 8.43 12.63 8.71
C LYS A 58 8.46 11.17 8.26
N ASP A 59 7.40 10.40 8.53
CA ASP A 59 7.30 9.00 8.09
C ASP A 59 6.82 8.89 6.63
N TRP A 60 6.37 10.00 6.04
CA TRP A 60 5.90 10.05 4.66
C TRP A 60 7.03 10.43 3.70
N GLU A 61 7.03 9.77 2.54
CA GLU A 61 7.96 10.09 1.47
C GLU A 61 7.67 11.47 0.90
N ASN A 62 8.72 12.26 0.71
CA ASN A 62 8.61 13.53 0.00
C ASN A 62 8.54 13.30 -1.53
N GLU A 63 8.24 14.36 -2.28
CA GLU A 63 8.07 14.29 -3.74
C GLU A 63 9.27 13.68 -4.47
N GLN A 64 10.50 13.91 -3.99
CA GLN A 64 11.72 13.38 -4.60
C GLN A 64 11.87 11.88 -4.35
N GLU A 65 11.52 11.43 -3.14
CA GLU A 65 11.50 10.01 -2.78
C GLU A 65 10.44 9.26 -3.59
N ILE A 66 9.24 9.83 -3.71
CA ILE A 66 8.16 9.30 -4.54
C ILE A 66 8.61 9.17 -6.00
N LEU A 67 9.26 10.21 -6.55
CA LEU A 67 9.77 10.19 -7.92
C LEU A 67 10.81 9.07 -8.12
N LEU A 68 11.74 8.92 -7.18
CA LEU A 68 12.76 7.87 -7.23
C LEU A 68 12.16 6.48 -7.13
N HIS A 69 11.15 6.29 -6.28
CA HIS A 69 10.43 5.02 -6.15
C HIS A 69 9.66 4.67 -7.44
N ASN A 70 8.93 5.64 -8.00
CA ASN A 70 8.23 5.45 -9.28
C ASN A 70 9.21 5.13 -10.43
N GLN A 71 10.39 5.74 -10.45
CA GLN A 71 11.41 5.43 -11.45
C GLN A 71 11.91 3.98 -11.33
N ARG A 72 12.19 3.52 -10.12
CA ARG A 72 12.59 2.12 -9.87
C ARG A 72 11.48 1.14 -10.25
N ASP A 73 10.23 1.47 -9.93
CA ASP A 73 9.09 0.63 -10.29
C ASP A 73 8.93 0.55 -11.82
N ALA A 74 9.09 1.67 -12.52
CA ALA A 74 9.07 1.70 -13.99
C ALA A 74 10.18 0.80 -14.57
N GLU A 75 11.40 0.89 -14.05
CA GLU A 75 12.54 0.05 -14.46
C GLU A 75 12.27 -1.45 -14.23
N ILE A 76 11.79 -1.84 -13.05
CA ILE A 76 11.46 -3.24 -12.71
C ILE A 76 10.38 -3.80 -13.63
N HIS A 77 9.44 -2.96 -14.05
CA HIS A 77 8.32 -3.34 -14.91
C HIS A 77 8.58 -3.14 -16.41
N ASN A 78 9.79 -2.69 -16.81
CA ASN A 78 10.14 -2.32 -18.19
C ASN A 78 9.16 -1.31 -18.80
N LEU A 79 8.71 -0.35 -17.99
CA LEU A 79 7.84 0.75 -18.39
C LEU A 79 8.66 2.05 -18.41
N THR A 80 8.19 3.02 -19.19
CA THR A 80 8.59 4.42 -19.02
C THR A 80 7.87 5.04 -17.83
N MET A 81 8.42 6.12 -17.29
CA MET A 81 7.75 6.91 -16.24
C MET A 81 6.35 7.37 -16.65
N ALA A 82 6.20 7.80 -17.91
CA ALA A 82 4.91 8.26 -18.43
C ALA A 82 3.87 7.11 -18.48
N GLU A 83 4.28 5.93 -18.93
CA GLU A 83 3.41 4.74 -18.95
C GLU A 83 3.00 4.33 -17.53
N LEU A 84 3.94 4.32 -16.58
CA LEU A 84 3.64 4.01 -15.18
C LEU A 84 2.62 5.01 -14.60
N LEU A 85 2.87 6.32 -14.75
CA LEU A 85 1.97 7.36 -14.24
C LEU A 85 0.57 7.24 -14.85
N LEU A 86 0.48 6.99 -16.16
CA LEU A 86 -0.80 6.78 -16.84
C LEU A 86 -1.54 5.53 -16.32
N LEU A 87 -0.83 4.48 -15.89
CA LEU A 87 -1.44 3.32 -15.24
C LEU A 87 -1.94 3.64 -13.82
N LEU A 88 -1.23 4.50 -13.08
CA LEU A 88 -1.59 4.92 -11.73
C LEU A 88 -2.77 5.91 -11.71
N GLU A 89 -2.87 6.77 -12.72
CA GLU A 89 -3.96 7.76 -12.86
C GLU A 89 -5.29 7.14 -13.28
N GLN A 90 -5.29 5.92 -13.82
CA GLN A 90 -6.52 5.23 -14.19
C GLN A 90 -7.40 4.98 -12.96
N LYS A 91 -8.46 5.78 -12.84
CA LYS A 91 -9.49 5.53 -11.84
C LYS A 91 -10.24 4.24 -12.17
N VAL A 92 -10.07 3.22 -11.33
CA VAL A 92 -10.93 2.03 -11.25
C VAL A 92 -12.06 2.24 -10.27
#